data_AF-A0A8T5BC52-F1
#
_entry.id   AF-A0A8T5BC52-F1
#
_cell.length_a   1.000
_cell.length_b   1.000
_cell.length_c   1.000
_cell.angle_alpha   90.00
_cell.angle_beta   90.00
_cell.angle_gamma   90.00
#
_symmetry.space_group_name_H-M   'P 1'
#
loop_
_entity.id
_entity.type
_entity.pdbx_description
1 polymer ?
#
loop_
_entity_poly.entity_id
_entity_poly.type
_entity_poly.pdbx_seq_one_letter_code
_entity_poly.pdbx_strand_id
1 'polypeptide(L)'
;MSEESEKDRLDLERKVIIEGSSNFQFHAAYLAYSEAYDRASDPDVRKYLNQNIIALQQNKIDYQTFYRNINQYRSISTAQYHSKSSIKTQSKGEWRSKMRKIEREKRYER
;
A
#
# COMPACT_ATOMS: atom_id res chain seq x y z
N MET A 1 -31.02 -30.65 0.20
CA MET A 1 -29.96 -29.96 0.96
C MET A 1 -29.30 -29.00 0.00
N SER A 2 -29.16 -27.74 0.41
CA SER A 2 -29.28 -26.55 -0.45
C SER A 2 -28.07 -26.30 -1.36
N GLU A 3 -28.28 -26.34 -2.68
CA GLU A 3 -27.28 -25.96 -3.70
C GLU A 3 -27.05 -24.43 -3.75
N GLU A 4 -27.98 -23.63 -3.22
CA GLU A 4 -27.87 -22.16 -3.11
C GLU A 4 -26.71 -21.70 -2.22
N SER A 5 -26.39 -22.43 -1.14
CA SER A 5 -25.34 -22.00 -0.20
C SER A 5 -23.93 -22.18 -0.74
N GLU A 6 -23.72 -23.13 -1.66
CA GLU A 6 -22.41 -23.34 -2.29
C GLU A 6 -22.14 -22.30 -3.38
N LYS A 7 -23.19 -21.84 -4.08
CA LYS A 7 -23.06 -20.80 -5.11
C LYS A 7 -22.72 -19.44 -4.50
N ASP A 8 -23.36 -19.07 -3.39
CA ASP A 8 -23.00 -17.86 -2.62
C ASP A 8 -21.60 -17.97 -2.01
N ARG A 9 -21.18 -19.16 -1.55
CA ARG A 9 -19.80 -19.39 -1.07
C ARG A 9 -18.76 -19.22 -2.18
N LEU A 10 -19.05 -19.71 -3.37
CA LEU A 10 -18.18 -19.57 -4.54
C LEU A 10 -18.16 -18.12 -5.08
N ASP A 11 -19.26 -17.38 -4.98
CA ASP A 11 -19.29 -15.94 -5.28
C ASP A 11 -18.56 -15.12 -4.20
N LEU A 12 -18.61 -15.54 -2.94
CA LEU A 12 -17.82 -14.96 -1.85
C LEU A 12 -16.31 -15.29 -1.95
N GLU A 13 -15.92 -16.28 -2.75
CA GLU A 13 -14.52 -16.64 -3.03
C GLU A 13 -14.03 -16.08 -4.37
N ARG A 14 -14.92 -15.51 -5.18
CA ARG A 14 -14.54 -14.76 -6.37
C ARG A 14 -14.26 -13.31 -5.99
N LYS A 15 -13.23 -12.76 -6.62
CA LYS A 15 -12.90 -11.35 -6.47
C LYS A 15 -14.09 -10.53 -6.96
N VAL A 16 -14.57 -9.60 -6.14
CA VAL A 16 -15.62 -8.69 -6.55
C VAL A 16 -15.02 -7.77 -7.61
N ILE A 17 -15.52 -7.83 -8.84
CA ILE A 17 -15.08 -6.95 -9.93
C ILE A 17 -16.09 -5.82 -10.04
N ILE A 18 -15.66 -4.60 -9.77
CA ILE A 18 -16.51 -3.41 -9.87
C ILE A 18 -15.99 -2.56 -11.01
N GLU A 19 -16.70 -2.59 -12.14
CA GLU A 19 -16.41 -1.72 -13.27
C GLU A 19 -17.09 -0.36 -13.09
N GLY A 20 -16.36 0.73 -13.35
CA GLY A 20 -16.98 2.03 -13.61
C GLY A 20 -17.51 2.81 -12.40
N SER A 21 -16.78 2.85 -11.28
CA SER A 21 -17.12 3.81 -10.23
C SER A 21 -16.69 5.24 -10.62
N SER A 22 -17.64 6.13 -10.91
CA SER A 22 -17.38 7.57 -11.11
C SER A 22 -16.87 8.29 -9.85
N ASN A 23 -16.87 7.60 -8.70
CA ASN A 23 -16.38 8.10 -7.43
C ASN A 23 -14.92 7.67 -7.19
N PHE A 24 -14.01 8.64 -7.19
CA PHE A 24 -12.59 8.43 -6.93
C PHE A 24 -12.30 7.75 -5.58
N GLN A 25 -13.05 8.09 -4.53
CA GLN A 25 -12.82 7.52 -3.19
C GLN A 25 -13.10 6.02 -3.17
N PHE A 26 -14.18 5.62 -3.84
CA PHE A 26 -14.53 4.22 -3.99
C PHE A 26 -13.50 3.48 -4.85
N HIS A 27 -13.04 4.09 -5.95
CA HIS A 27 -11.99 3.50 -6.77
C HIS A 27 -10.69 3.27 -5.98
N ALA A 28 -10.27 4.25 -5.16
CA ALA A 28 -9.10 4.11 -4.30
C ALA A 28 -9.27 2.99 -3.25
N ALA A 29 -10.47 2.88 -2.66
CA ALA A 29 -10.79 1.81 -1.73
C ALA A 29 -10.79 0.43 -2.42
N TYR A 30 -11.32 0.35 -3.64
CA TYR A 30 -11.32 -0.85 -4.46
C TYR A 30 -9.90 -1.30 -4.82
N LEU A 31 -9.00 -0.39 -5.18
CA LEU A 31 -7.59 -0.71 -5.42
C LEU A 31 -6.92 -1.29 -4.18
N ALA A 32 -7.16 -0.70 -2.99
CA ALA A 32 -6.65 -1.22 -1.73
C ALA A 32 -7.23 -2.62 -1.41
N TYR A 33 -8.52 -2.83 -1.68
CA TYR A 33 -9.17 -4.15 -1.60
C TYR A 33 -8.52 -5.16 -2.53
N SER A 34 -8.33 -4.81 -3.80
CA SER A 34 -7.72 -5.67 -4.81
C SER A 34 -6.32 -6.12 -4.38
N GLU A 35 -5.49 -5.19 -3.93
CA GLU A 35 -4.14 -5.47 -3.45
C GLU A 35 -4.14 -6.41 -2.22
N ALA A 36 -5.05 -6.18 -1.27
CA ALA A 36 -5.19 -7.03 -0.08
C ALA A 36 -5.73 -8.43 -0.44
N TYR A 37 -6.66 -8.51 -1.38
CA TYR A 37 -7.26 -9.76 -1.85
C TYR A 37 -6.25 -10.65 -2.55
N ASP A 38 -5.43 -10.06 -3.43
CA ASP A 38 -4.41 -10.78 -4.19
C ASP A 38 -3.29 -11.31 -3.27
N ARG A 39 -3.03 -10.64 -2.14
CA ARG A 39 -2.07 -11.11 -1.11
C ARG A 39 -2.65 -12.13 -0.13
N ALA A 40 -3.95 -12.06 0.15
CA ALA A 40 -4.60 -12.97 1.08
C ALA A 40 -4.52 -14.41 0.54
N SER A 41 -3.80 -15.27 1.25
CA SER A 41 -3.74 -16.71 0.96
C SER A 41 -4.86 -17.49 1.65
N ASP A 42 -5.41 -16.92 2.73
CA ASP A 42 -6.47 -17.52 3.52
C ASP A 42 -7.86 -17.22 2.91
N PRO A 43 -8.70 -18.24 2.64
CA PRO A 43 -10.05 -18.06 2.12
C PRO A 43 -10.97 -17.28 3.08
N ASP A 44 -10.79 -17.38 4.39
CA ASP A 44 -11.63 -16.67 5.36
C ASP A 44 -11.35 -15.16 5.34
N VAL A 45 -10.08 -14.79 5.13
CA VAL A 45 -9.67 -13.39 4.94
C VAL A 45 -10.27 -12.83 3.66
N ARG A 46 -10.27 -13.60 2.56
CA ARG A 46 -10.89 -13.19 1.29
C ARG A 46 -12.39 -12.92 1.45
N LYS A 47 -13.10 -13.79 2.18
CA LYS A 47 -14.52 -13.59 2.50
C LYS A 47 -14.76 -12.31 3.31
N TYR A 48 -13.93 -12.06 4.31
CA TYR A 48 -14.01 -10.84 5.12
C TYR A 48 -13.77 -9.57 4.28
N LEU A 49 -12.77 -9.60 3.39
CA LEU A 49 -12.48 -8.49 2.47
C LEU A 49 -13.66 -8.22 1.52
N ASN A 50 -14.28 -9.27 0.99
CA ASN A 50 -15.45 -9.19 0.11
C ASN A 50 -16.65 -8.57 0.85
N GLN A 51 -16.90 -8.99 2.09
CA GLN A 51 -17.95 -8.40 2.91
C GLN A 51 -17.73 -6.91 3.17
N ASN A 52 -16.48 -6.49 3.43
CA ASN A 52 -16.15 -5.08 3.66
C ASN A 52 -16.37 -4.22 2.41
N ILE A 53 -15.93 -4.67 1.22
CA ILE A 53 -16.11 -3.87 0.00
C ILE A 53 -17.59 -3.77 -0.40
N ILE A 54 -18.38 -4.83 -0.19
CA ILE A 54 -19.84 -4.82 -0.40
C ILE A 54 -20.52 -3.88 0.59
N ALA A 55 -20.13 -3.92 1.87
CA ALA A 55 -20.67 -3.02 2.88
C ALA A 55 -20.35 -1.55 2.56
N LEU A 56 -19.18 -1.27 2.01
CA LEU A 56 -18.80 0.07 1.56
C LEU A 56 -19.65 0.51 0.36
N GLN A 57 -19.87 -0.37 -0.62
CA GLN A 57 -20.72 -0.08 -1.79
C GLN A 57 -22.17 0.20 -1.39
N GLN A 58 -22.68 -0.49 -0.38
CA GLN A 58 -24.01 -0.28 0.18
C GLN A 58 -24.09 0.92 1.14
N ASN A 59 -23.00 1.69 1.30
CA ASN A 59 -22.86 2.79 2.26
C ASN A 59 -23.21 2.40 3.71
N LYS A 60 -23.05 1.11 4.08
CA LYS A 60 -23.27 0.63 5.45
C LYS A 60 -22.10 0.96 6.36
N ILE A 61 -20.90 1.08 5.78
CA ILE A 61 -19.69 1.49 6.48
C ILE A 61 -19.11 2.72 5.81
N ASP A 62 -18.45 3.57 6.61
CA ASP A 62 -17.70 4.70 6.11
C ASP A 62 -16.30 4.28 5.61
N TYR A 63 -15.71 5.10 4.75
CA TYR A 63 -14.36 4.89 4.21
C TYR A 63 -13.31 4.79 5.32
N GLN A 64 -13.44 5.57 6.40
CA GLN A 64 -12.51 5.49 7.53
C GLN A 64 -12.54 4.10 8.18
N THR A 65 -13.73 3.56 8.40
CA THR A 65 -13.92 2.23 8.99
C THR A 65 -13.41 1.14 8.04
N PHE A 66 -13.70 1.25 6.75
CA PHE A 66 -13.15 0.35 5.73
C PHE A 66 -11.62 0.28 5.78
N TYR A 67 -10.94 1.44 5.77
CA TYR A 67 -9.48 1.46 5.80
C TYR A 67 -8.91 0.93 7.12
N ARG A 68 -9.61 1.10 8.25
CA ARG A 68 -9.21 0.48 9.52
C ARG A 68 -9.28 -1.05 9.46
N ASN A 69 -10.35 -1.60 8.91
CA ASN A 69 -10.56 -3.05 8.83
C ASN A 69 -9.56 -3.73 7.89
N ILE A 70 -9.17 -3.06 6.80
CA ILE A 70 -8.26 -3.61 5.80
C ILE A 70 -6.78 -3.39 6.13
N ASN A 71 -6.46 -2.49 7.06
CA ASN A 71 -5.08 -2.09 7.37
C ASN A 71 -4.18 -3.27 7.76
N GLN A 72 -4.74 -4.27 8.45
CA GLN A 72 -4.01 -5.48 8.86
C GLN A 72 -3.60 -6.38 7.69
N TYR A 73 -4.34 -6.34 6.58
CA TYR A 73 -4.08 -7.15 5.39
C TYR A 73 -3.31 -6.37 4.31
N ARG A 74 -3.28 -5.05 4.45
CA ARG A 74 -2.51 -4.17 3.59
C ARG A 74 -1.08 -4.16 4.12
N SER A 75 -0.17 -4.87 3.46
CA SER A 75 1.27 -4.70 3.72
C SER A 75 1.74 -3.35 3.19
N ILE A 76 1.31 -2.25 3.83
CA ILE A 76 2.07 -1.01 3.73
C ILE A 76 3.32 -1.29 4.54
N SER A 77 4.33 -1.84 3.87
CA SER A 77 5.61 -2.14 4.48
C SER A 77 6.07 -0.88 5.19
N THR A 78 6.10 -0.91 6.52
CA THR A 78 6.58 0.22 7.32
C THR A 78 8.00 0.60 6.91
N ALA A 79 8.75 -0.31 6.28
CA ALA A 79 10.03 -0.04 5.65
C ALA A 79 10.00 1.06 4.57
N GLN A 80 8.91 1.21 3.81
CA GLN A 80 8.76 2.31 2.83
C GLN A 80 8.56 3.67 3.50
N TYR A 81 7.95 3.73 4.69
CA TYR A 81 7.89 4.98 5.46
C TYR A 81 9.24 5.36 6.08
N HIS A 82 10.14 4.39 6.23
CA HIS A 82 11.50 4.60 6.73
C HIS A 82 12.53 4.91 5.64
N SER A 83 12.20 4.77 4.35
CA SER A 83 13.06 5.25 3.25
C SER A 83 12.92 6.76 3.05
N LYS A 84 12.97 7.53 4.15
CA LYS A 84 13.23 8.96 4.07
C LYS A 84 14.67 9.10 3.58
N SER A 85 14.84 9.32 2.28
CA SER A 85 16.12 9.79 1.74
C SER A 85 16.41 11.14 2.41
N SER A 86 17.25 11.11 3.43
CA SER A 86 17.72 12.35 4.05
C SER A 86 18.58 13.06 3.01
N ILE A 87 18.11 14.23 2.58
CA ILE A 87 18.90 15.13 1.74
C ILE A 87 20.10 15.58 2.59
N LYS A 88 21.26 14.96 2.37
CA LYS A 88 22.52 15.35 3.00
C LYS A 88 23.13 16.48 2.19
N THR A 89 23.17 17.68 2.75
CA THR A 89 23.94 18.79 2.19
C THR A 89 25.36 18.79 2.77
N GLN A 90 26.34 19.15 1.96
CA GLN A 90 27.71 19.30 2.44
C GLN A 90 27.89 20.68 3.08
N SER A 91 28.51 20.74 4.26
CA SER A 91 28.85 22.03 4.87
C SER A 91 29.96 22.73 4.07
N LYS A 92 29.88 24.07 3.94
CA LYS A 92 30.88 24.90 3.26
C LYS A 92 32.30 24.68 3.82
N GLY A 93 32.42 24.41 5.12
CA GLY A 93 33.70 24.14 5.79
C GLY A 93 34.34 22.80 5.36
N GLU A 94 33.53 21.76 5.25
CA GLU A 94 33.97 20.44 4.78
C GLU A 94 34.43 20.50 3.33
N TRP A 95 33.68 21.19 2.48
CA TRP A 95 34.04 21.40 1.07
C TRP A 95 35.39 22.11 0.93
N ARG A 96 35.61 23.20 1.68
CA ARG A 96 36.89 23.93 1.68
C ARG A 96 38.06 23.08 2.16
N SER A 97 37.83 22.23 3.16
CA SER A 97 38.88 21.35 3.69
C SER A 97 39.23 20.23 2.71
N LYS A 98 38.23 19.67 2.03
CA LYS A 98 38.42 18.70 0.94
C LYS A 98 39.19 19.30 -0.23
N MET A 99 38.87 20.52 -0.64
CA MET A 99 39.59 21.22 -1.71
C MET A 99 41.06 21.50 -1.36
N ARG A 100 41.34 21.99 -0.14
CA ARG A 100 42.73 22.19 0.34
C ARG A 100 43.54 20.90 0.42
N LYS A 101 42.88 19.76 0.61
CA LYS A 101 43.54 18.44 0.60
C LYS A 101 43.89 18.02 -0.83
N ILE A 102 42.94 18.12 -1.75
CA ILE A 102 43.14 17.83 -3.18
C ILE A 102 44.25 18.71 -3.76
N GLU A 103 44.27 19.99 -3.41
CA GLU A 103 45.30 20.91 -3.89
C GLU A 103 46.70 20.54 -3.37
N ARG A 104 46.79 20.06 -2.11
CA ARG A 104 48.06 19.56 -1.56
C ARG A 104 48.52 18.30 -2.26
N GLU A 105 47.65 17.32 -2.44
CA GLU A 105 47.96 16.06 -3.13
C GLU A 105 48.46 16.32 -4.56
N LYS A 106 47.80 17.21 -5.32
CA LYS A 106 48.25 17.65 -6.65
C LYS A 106 49.65 18.28 -6.67
N ARG A 107 50.10 18.90 -5.58
CA ARG A 107 51.46 19.48 -5.51
C ARG A 107 52.54 18.41 -5.33
N TYR A 108 52.19 17.27 -4.75
CA TYR A 108 53.10 16.16 -4.46
C TYR A 108 52.97 14.99 -5.44
N GLU A 109 52.04 15.08 -6.40
CA GLU A 109 51.83 14.10 -7.49
C GLU A 109 52.79 14.27 -8.69
N ARG A 110 53.86 15.07 -8.54
CA ARG A 110 54.97 15.17 -9.50
C ARG A 110 56.07 14.18 -9.16
#